data_AF-A0A0Q6RAT0-F1
#
_entry.id   AF-A0A0Q6RAT0-F1
#
_cell.length_a   1.000
_cell.length_b   1.000
_cell.length_c   1.000
_cell.angle_alpha   90.00
_cell.angle_beta   90.00
_cell.angle_gamma   90.00
#
_symmetry.space_group_name_H-M   'P 1'
#
loop_
_entity.id
_entity.type
_entity.pdbx_description
1 polymer ?
#
loop_
_entity_poly.entity_id
_entity_poly.type
_entity_poly.pdbx_seq_one_letter_code
_entity_poly.pdbx_strand_id
1 'polypeptide(L)'
;MTARRAVAARSAVAASLLLAALAGCASPTAAPAVTIEDVVAERSATISAQWRAAVAHSTRFVRERWPEAELEIAFDRWVPVEDIDEARAACLSETLGREVTVTEASGLLQVGPGPVSEPVWRAPVADIGCGLSVQPWSSLYPFGGPVERQWVREQLLIELPACASSLGARLIVPDVDAAIDGAIYPTSVGRSVSAMQSVWPHVEIVGDPTAQARVRAQCTDPGPALLALDPPEIVP
;
A
#
# COMPACT_ATOMS: atom_id res chain seq x y z
N MET A 1 -0.05 -69.80 -35.88
CA MET A 1 1.02 -70.75 -35.50
C MET A 1 2.34 -70.10 -35.87
N THR A 2 3.33 -69.83 -35.02
CA THR A 2 3.64 -70.34 -33.68
C THR A 2 4.64 -69.37 -33.05
N ALA A 3 4.50 -69.14 -31.74
CA ALA A 3 5.40 -68.40 -30.85
C ALA A 3 6.88 -68.85 -30.94
N ARG A 4 7.83 -67.95 -30.61
CA ARG A 4 8.68 -68.03 -29.39
C ARG A 4 9.82 -66.98 -29.33
N ARG A 5 9.86 -66.32 -28.15
CA ARG A 5 11.01 -65.97 -27.26
C ARG A 5 12.14 -65.08 -27.83
N ALA A 6 12.34 -63.85 -27.37
CA ALA A 6 12.74 -63.35 -26.04
C ALA A 6 14.26 -63.40 -25.75
N VAL A 7 14.74 -62.27 -25.19
CA VAL A 7 15.96 -62.01 -24.41
C VAL A 7 17.21 -61.54 -25.17
N ALA A 8 17.50 -60.24 -25.04
CA ALA A 8 18.76 -59.76 -24.45
C ALA A 8 18.61 -58.28 -24.03
N ALA A 9 18.41 -58.09 -22.73
CA ALA A 9 18.66 -56.82 -22.05
C ALA A 9 20.16 -56.71 -21.72
N ARG A 10 20.73 -55.51 -21.81
CA ARG A 10 21.63 -54.86 -20.82
C ARG A 10 22.49 -53.76 -21.45
N SER A 11 22.74 -52.73 -20.65
CA SER A 11 23.70 -51.63 -20.83
C SER A 11 23.15 -50.47 -21.67
N ALA A 12 22.94 -49.24 -21.19
CA ALA A 12 23.72 -48.51 -20.19
C ALA A 12 22.81 -47.59 -19.33
N VAL A 13 22.66 -47.95 -18.06
CA VAL A 13 22.30 -47.02 -16.98
C VAL A 13 23.61 -46.74 -16.25
N ALA A 14 24.37 -45.73 -16.68
CA ALA A 14 25.51 -45.19 -15.94
C ALA A 14 26.09 -43.96 -16.68
N ALA A 15 25.39 -42.82 -16.64
CA ALA A 15 26.02 -41.54 -16.99
C ALA A 15 25.32 -40.29 -16.41
N SER A 16 24.15 -40.41 -15.78
CA SER A 16 23.38 -39.23 -15.32
C SER A 16 23.41 -38.98 -13.81
N LEU A 17 24.23 -39.70 -13.04
CA LEU A 17 24.28 -39.57 -11.57
C LEU A 17 25.52 -38.82 -11.03
N LEU A 18 26.32 -38.18 -11.89
CA LEU A 18 27.53 -37.46 -11.49
C LEU A 18 27.46 -35.93 -11.65
N LEU A 19 26.26 -35.38 -11.87
CA LEU A 19 26.01 -33.93 -11.92
C LEU A 19 25.11 -33.40 -10.79
N ALA A 20 24.79 -34.23 -9.78
CA ALA A 20 23.96 -33.83 -8.63
C ALA A 20 24.75 -33.54 -7.35
N ALA A 21 26.09 -33.52 -7.39
CA ALA A 21 26.93 -33.43 -6.20
C ALA A 21 27.77 -32.13 -6.06
N LEU A 22 27.49 -31.11 -6.88
CA LEU A 22 28.15 -29.78 -6.78
C LEU A 22 27.17 -28.62 -6.59
N ALA A 23 25.86 -28.88 -6.47
CA ALA A 23 24.93 -27.91 -5.92
C ALA A 23 25.05 -27.97 -4.38
N GLY A 24 26.00 -27.20 -3.84
CA GLY A 24 26.07 -26.96 -2.40
C GLY A 24 24.69 -26.56 -1.90
N CYS A 25 24.32 -27.12 -0.74
CA CYS A 25 23.03 -26.95 -0.09
C CYS A 25 22.68 -25.47 0.12
N ALA A 26 22.08 -24.84 -0.88
CA ALA A 26 21.11 -23.80 -0.64
C ALA A 26 19.85 -24.54 -0.20
N SER A 27 19.67 -24.69 1.11
CA SER A 27 18.35 -25.02 1.64
C SER A 27 17.37 -24.04 0.98
N PRO A 28 16.26 -24.50 0.39
CA PRO A 28 15.26 -23.57 -0.11
C PRO A 28 14.89 -22.66 1.05
N THR A 29 15.22 -21.38 0.95
CA THR A 29 14.76 -20.36 1.88
C THR A 29 13.25 -20.57 1.94
N ALA A 30 12.74 -20.91 3.12
CA ALA A 30 11.31 -21.12 3.28
C ALA A 30 10.60 -19.87 2.72
N ALA A 31 9.54 -20.08 1.93
CA ALA A 31 8.76 -18.96 1.43
C ALA A 31 8.38 -18.05 2.62
N PRO A 32 8.38 -16.72 2.42
CA PRO A 32 8.07 -15.79 3.50
C PRO A 32 6.70 -16.15 4.10
N ALA A 33 6.57 -16.02 5.42
CA ALA A 33 5.34 -16.38 6.12
C ALA A 33 4.23 -15.35 5.84
N VAL A 34 4.62 -14.15 5.40
CA VAL A 34 3.72 -13.09 4.94
C VAL A 34 4.15 -12.64 3.55
N THR A 35 3.19 -12.55 2.63
CA THR A 35 3.41 -12.10 1.26
C THR A 35 3.02 -10.63 1.09
N ILE A 36 3.44 -10.01 -0.02
CA ILE A 36 3.03 -8.63 -0.33
C ILE A 36 1.53 -8.56 -0.64
N GLU A 37 0.95 -9.64 -1.15
CA GLU A 37 -0.49 -9.79 -1.38
C GLU A 37 -1.28 -9.79 -0.07
N ASP A 38 -0.74 -10.40 1.00
CA ASP A 38 -1.34 -10.33 2.34
C ASP A 38 -1.35 -8.89 2.88
N VAL A 39 -0.29 -8.11 2.59
CA VAL A 39 -0.25 -6.69 2.92
C VAL A 39 -1.34 -5.93 2.17
N VAL A 40 -1.48 -6.13 0.86
CA VAL A 40 -2.55 -5.50 0.06
C VAL A 40 -3.94 -5.84 0.59
N ALA A 41 -4.17 -7.09 0.99
CA ALA A 41 -5.42 -7.52 1.59
C ALA A 41 -5.69 -6.84 2.95
N GLU A 42 -4.68 -6.74 3.83
CA GLU A 42 -4.81 -6.01 5.11
C GLU A 42 -5.13 -4.53 4.89
N ARG A 43 -4.43 -3.88 3.95
CA ARG A 43 -4.67 -2.47 3.60
C ARG A 43 -6.10 -2.26 3.12
N SER A 44 -6.59 -3.13 2.23
CA SER A 44 -7.95 -3.08 1.66
C SER A 44 -9.03 -3.33 2.72
N ALA A 45 -8.83 -4.31 3.61
CA ALA A 45 -9.75 -4.57 4.72
C ALA A 45 -9.80 -3.38 5.70
N THR A 46 -8.63 -2.82 6.04
CA THR A 46 -8.51 -1.70 6.97
C THR A 46 -9.22 -0.47 6.41
N ILE A 47 -8.97 -0.12 5.15
CA ILE A 47 -9.62 1.06 4.58
C ILE A 47 -11.12 0.89 4.41
N SER A 48 -11.57 -0.30 3.97
CA SER A 48 -13.00 -0.58 3.82
C SER A 48 -13.72 -0.48 5.16
N ALA A 49 -13.08 -0.88 6.26
CA ALA A 49 -13.64 -0.71 7.60
C ALA A 49 -13.72 0.77 8.01
N GLN A 50 -12.69 1.57 7.75
CA GLN A 50 -12.68 3.00 8.05
C GLN A 50 -13.73 3.77 7.25
N TRP A 51 -13.82 3.50 5.94
CA TRP A 51 -14.82 4.10 5.06
C TRP A 51 -16.23 3.79 5.56
N ARG A 52 -16.57 2.51 5.84
CA ARG A 52 -17.88 2.13 6.37
C ARG A 52 -18.19 2.78 7.71
N ALA A 53 -17.21 2.88 8.61
CA ALA A 53 -17.39 3.54 9.90
C ALA A 53 -17.72 5.04 9.71
N ALA A 54 -17.06 5.70 8.76
CA ALA A 54 -17.31 7.11 8.49
C ALA A 54 -18.63 7.34 7.77
N VAL A 55 -19.01 6.48 6.81
CA VAL A 55 -20.36 6.46 6.21
C VAL A 55 -21.43 6.34 7.29
N ALA A 56 -21.28 5.38 8.22
CA ALA A 56 -22.22 5.19 9.32
C ALA A 56 -22.27 6.41 10.26
N HIS A 57 -21.12 6.99 10.58
CA HIS A 57 -21.02 8.19 11.41
C HIS A 57 -21.74 9.38 10.75
N SER A 58 -21.43 9.66 9.49
CA SER A 58 -22.02 10.76 8.73
C SER A 58 -23.51 10.57 8.49
N THR A 59 -23.95 9.34 8.21
CA THR A 59 -25.38 9.01 8.07
C THR A 59 -26.14 9.31 9.35
N ARG A 60 -25.59 8.93 10.50
CA ARG A 60 -26.18 9.25 11.81
C ARG A 60 -26.21 10.75 12.05
N PHE A 61 -25.10 11.44 11.82
CA PHE A 61 -25.00 12.90 11.99
C PHE A 61 -26.05 13.64 11.15
N VAL A 62 -26.18 13.30 9.86
CA VAL A 62 -27.16 13.92 8.96
C VAL A 62 -28.58 13.63 9.45
N ARG A 63 -28.90 12.39 9.83
CA ARG A 63 -30.23 12.02 10.35
C ARG A 63 -30.60 12.75 11.63
N GLU A 64 -29.65 12.97 12.53
CA GLU A 64 -29.87 13.70 13.78
C GLU A 64 -30.02 15.20 13.54
N ARG A 65 -29.25 15.77 12.60
CA ARG A 65 -29.20 17.21 12.35
C ARG A 65 -30.29 17.71 11.40
N TRP A 66 -30.65 16.90 10.41
CA TRP A 66 -31.59 17.15 9.33
C TRP A 66 -32.35 15.86 8.98
N PRO A 67 -33.39 15.49 9.75
CA PRO A 67 -34.11 14.23 9.59
C PRO A 67 -34.76 14.01 8.22
N GLU A 68 -35.05 15.11 7.51
CA GLU A 68 -35.62 15.12 6.17
C GLU A 68 -34.58 14.94 5.05
N ALA A 69 -33.29 15.01 5.37
CA ALA A 69 -32.22 14.87 4.39
C ALA A 69 -31.87 13.39 4.16
N GLU A 70 -31.69 13.03 2.90
CA GLU A 70 -31.12 11.75 2.50
C GLU A 70 -29.65 11.94 2.14
N LEU A 71 -28.79 11.10 2.72
CA LEU A 71 -27.36 11.10 2.44
C LEU A 71 -27.05 9.93 1.51
N GLU A 72 -26.76 10.26 0.25
CA GLU A 72 -26.27 9.32 -0.75
C GLU A 72 -24.74 9.32 -0.74
N ILE A 73 -24.14 8.15 -0.53
CA ILE A 73 -22.68 7.99 -0.52
C ILE A 73 -22.32 6.74 -1.32
N ALA A 74 -21.44 6.92 -2.29
CA ALA A 74 -20.77 5.83 -3.00
C ALA A 74 -19.30 6.20 -3.15
N PHE A 75 -18.40 5.25 -2.92
CA PHE A 75 -17.00 5.48 -3.27
C PHE A 75 -16.87 5.53 -4.79
N ASP A 76 -16.31 6.62 -5.33
CA ASP A 76 -16.05 6.77 -6.76
C ASP A 76 -14.63 6.31 -7.09
N ARG A 77 -13.63 7.00 -6.54
CA ARG A 77 -12.22 6.76 -6.87
C ARG A 77 -11.26 7.34 -5.84
N TRP A 78 -10.02 6.85 -5.92
CA TRP A 78 -8.87 7.50 -5.29
C TRP A 78 -8.49 8.76 -6.06
N VAL A 79 -8.28 9.86 -5.34
CA VAL A 79 -7.81 11.14 -5.90
C VAL A 79 -6.48 11.49 -5.22
N PRO A 80 -5.43 11.92 -5.96
CA PRO A 80 -4.20 12.44 -5.38
C PRO A 80 -4.47 13.60 -4.43
N VAL A 81 -3.62 13.80 -3.42
CA VAL A 81 -3.87 14.79 -2.36
C VAL A 81 -3.94 16.22 -2.91
N GLU A 82 -3.11 16.50 -3.90
CA GLU A 82 -3.05 17.75 -4.64
C GLU A 82 -4.33 18.08 -5.41
N ASP A 83 -5.13 17.07 -5.78
CA ASP A 83 -6.31 17.23 -6.65
C ASP A 83 -7.63 17.11 -5.85
N ILE A 84 -7.59 16.86 -4.54
CA ILE A 84 -8.78 16.59 -3.70
C ILE A 84 -9.78 17.73 -3.78
N ASP A 85 -9.31 18.96 -3.59
CA ASP A 85 -10.20 20.12 -3.49
C ASP A 85 -10.91 20.35 -4.83
N GLU A 86 -10.22 20.15 -5.95
CA GLU A 86 -10.79 20.23 -7.29
C GLU A 86 -11.80 19.12 -7.54
N ALA A 87 -11.48 17.87 -7.18
CA ALA A 87 -12.39 16.74 -7.33
C ALA A 87 -13.65 16.89 -6.48
N ARG A 88 -13.52 17.37 -5.23
CA ARG A 88 -14.64 17.63 -4.34
C ARG A 88 -15.49 18.80 -4.83
N ALA A 89 -14.86 19.87 -5.33
CA ALA A 89 -15.57 20.98 -5.97
C ALA A 89 -16.39 20.51 -7.19
N ALA A 90 -15.81 19.63 -8.02
CA ALA A 90 -16.50 19.06 -9.18
C ALA A 90 -17.73 18.23 -8.76
N CYS A 91 -17.58 17.32 -7.78
CA CYS A 91 -18.69 16.54 -7.24
C CYS A 91 -19.79 17.43 -6.65
N LEU A 92 -19.41 18.45 -5.88
CA LEU A 92 -20.36 19.40 -5.30
C LEU A 92 -21.10 20.20 -6.37
N SER A 93 -20.38 20.64 -7.40
CA SER A 93 -20.94 21.40 -8.52
C SER A 93 -22.00 20.58 -9.25
N GLU A 94 -21.71 19.31 -9.52
CA GLU A 94 -22.64 18.36 -10.12
C GLU A 94 -23.86 18.10 -9.23
N THR A 95 -23.63 17.80 -7.94
CA THR A 95 -24.70 17.48 -6.97
C THR A 95 -25.65 18.65 -6.71
N LEU A 96 -25.11 19.87 -6.67
CA LEU A 96 -25.88 21.09 -6.40
C LEU A 96 -26.41 21.76 -7.68
N GLY A 97 -25.89 21.40 -8.86
CA GLY A 97 -26.25 22.00 -10.14
C GLY A 97 -25.82 23.46 -10.28
N ARG A 98 -24.72 23.85 -9.63
CA ARG A 98 -24.21 25.24 -9.62
C ARG A 98 -22.71 25.26 -9.37
N GLU A 99 -22.07 26.35 -9.76
CA GLU A 99 -20.62 26.50 -9.61
C GLU A 99 -20.18 26.45 -8.14
N VAL A 100 -19.11 25.69 -7.90
CA VAL A 100 -18.37 25.62 -6.65
C VAL A 100 -16.91 25.84 -6.96
N THR A 101 -16.29 26.82 -6.30
CA THR A 101 -14.90 27.21 -6.54
C THR A 101 -14.03 26.89 -5.34
N VAL A 102 -12.78 26.50 -5.59
CA VAL A 102 -11.77 26.33 -4.56
C VAL A 102 -11.12 27.69 -4.31
N THR A 103 -11.09 28.14 -3.06
CA THR A 103 -10.41 29.39 -2.71
C THR A 103 -8.91 29.12 -2.53
N GLU A 104 -8.08 29.61 -3.46
CA GLU A 104 -6.62 29.39 -3.47
C GLU A 104 -5.93 29.75 -2.14
N ALA A 105 -6.44 30.76 -1.43
CA ALA A 105 -5.85 31.25 -0.19
C ALA A 105 -6.08 30.35 1.03
N SER A 106 -7.07 29.45 1.00
CA SER A 106 -7.46 28.68 2.19
C SER A 106 -7.79 27.21 1.94
N GLY A 107 -7.89 26.78 0.68
CA GLY A 107 -8.40 25.45 0.32
C GLY A 107 -9.88 25.26 0.68
N LEU A 108 -10.57 26.33 1.10
CA LEU A 108 -11.98 26.27 1.42
C LEU A 108 -12.80 26.28 0.13
N LEU A 109 -13.81 25.42 0.09
CA LEU A 109 -14.78 25.35 -0.99
C LEU A 109 -15.81 26.47 -0.81
N GLN A 110 -15.95 27.30 -1.84
CA GLN A 110 -16.96 28.34 -1.91
C GLN A 110 -18.08 27.90 -2.85
N VAL A 111 -19.26 27.69 -2.29
CA VAL A 111 -20.46 27.31 -3.03
C VAL A 111 -21.18 28.57 -3.52
N GLY A 112 -21.50 28.64 -4.81
CA GLY A 112 -22.27 29.74 -5.38
C GLY A 112 -23.67 29.89 -4.75
N PRO A 113 -24.36 31.04 -4.93
CA PRO A 113 -25.67 31.26 -4.35
C PRO A 113 -26.70 30.23 -4.84
N GLY A 114 -27.59 29.82 -3.94
CA GLY A 114 -28.63 28.83 -4.21
C GLY A 114 -29.94 29.50 -4.60
N PRO A 115 -30.90 28.74 -5.15
CA PRO A 115 -32.26 29.22 -5.26
C PRO A 115 -32.80 29.54 -3.84
N VAL A 116 -33.62 30.59 -3.73
CA VAL A 116 -34.17 31.05 -2.43
C VAL A 116 -34.96 29.96 -1.69
N SER A 117 -35.52 29.00 -2.44
CA SER A 117 -36.26 27.86 -1.91
C SER A 117 -35.39 26.65 -1.53
N GLU A 118 -34.07 26.74 -1.64
CA GLU A 118 -33.18 25.63 -1.33
C GLU A 118 -33.20 25.33 0.18
N PRO A 119 -33.37 24.05 0.57
CA PRO A 119 -33.21 23.68 1.97
C PRO A 119 -31.80 23.97 2.47
N VAL A 120 -31.69 24.56 3.66
CA VAL A 120 -30.40 24.94 4.26
C VAL A 120 -29.44 23.77 4.49
N TRP A 121 -29.95 22.54 4.49
CA TRP A 121 -29.17 21.31 4.65
C TRP A 121 -28.54 20.81 3.34
N ARG A 122 -29.03 21.24 2.18
CA ARG A 122 -28.66 20.64 0.89
C ARG A 122 -27.16 20.75 0.60
N ALA A 123 -26.59 21.95 0.73
CA ALA A 123 -25.16 22.15 0.51
C ALA A 123 -24.29 21.40 1.54
N PRO A 124 -24.54 21.50 2.87
CA PRO A 124 -23.81 20.71 3.86
C PRO A 124 -23.88 19.18 3.67
N VAL A 125 -25.06 18.65 3.31
CA VAL A 125 -25.23 17.20 3.11
C VAL A 125 -24.52 16.72 1.83
N ALA A 126 -24.61 17.50 0.74
CA ALA A 126 -23.85 17.24 -0.48
C ALA A 126 -22.34 17.27 -0.23
N ASP A 127 -21.87 18.21 0.59
CA ASP A 127 -20.46 18.35 0.95
C ASP A 127 -19.93 17.14 1.71
N ILE A 128 -20.72 16.60 2.65
CA ILE A 128 -20.44 15.34 3.34
C ILE A 128 -20.38 14.19 2.33
N GLY A 129 -21.40 14.05 1.47
CA GLY A 129 -21.46 12.97 0.47
C GLY A 129 -20.25 12.99 -0.47
N CYS A 130 -19.94 14.15 -1.05
CA CYS A 130 -18.80 14.35 -1.93
C CYS A 130 -17.48 14.11 -1.21
N GLY A 131 -17.31 14.60 0.02
CA GLY A 131 -16.12 14.29 0.83
C GLY A 131 -15.90 12.78 0.97
N LEU A 132 -16.93 12.01 1.26
CA LEU A 132 -16.81 10.55 1.44
C LEU A 132 -16.62 9.79 0.11
N SER A 133 -16.94 10.41 -1.02
CA SER A 133 -16.91 9.79 -2.35
C SER A 133 -15.57 9.96 -3.07
N VAL A 134 -14.87 11.10 -2.85
CA VAL A 134 -13.63 11.45 -3.57
C VAL A 134 -12.44 11.73 -2.66
N GLN A 135 -12.62 11.87 -1.35
CA GLN A 135 -11.50 12.14 -0.46
C GLN A 135 -10.68 10.86 -0.30
N PRO A 136 -9.36 10.91 -0.56
CA PRO A 136 -8.50 9.86 -0.09
C PRO A 136 -8.47 10.00 1.44
N TRP A 137 -8.93 8.96 2.13
CA TRP A 137 -8.94 8.86 3.60
C TRP A 137 -7.53 8.82 4.21
N SER A 138 -6.53 9.23 3.44
CA SER A 138 -5.18 8.71 3.46
C SER A 138 -4.12 9.78 3.57
N SER A 139 -4.37 10.88 4.26
CA SER A 139 -3.29 11.82 4.57
C SER A 139 -2.10 11.17 5.31
N LEU A 140 -2.16 9.85 5.61
CA LEU A 140 -1.17 9.01 6.27
C LEU A 140 -1.20 7.51 5.81
N TYR A 141 -1.06 7.12 4.53
CA TYR A 141 -0.96 5.67 4.19
C TYR A 141 0.39 4.99 4.49
N PRO A 142 0.82 5.02 5.76
CA PRO A 142 1.14 3.83 6.53
C PRO A 142 -0.11 3.18 7.15
N PHE A 143 -0.41 1.95 6.76
CA PHE A 143 -1.44 1.17 7.45
C PHE A 143 -0.91 0.63 8.77
N GLY A 144 0.40 0.40 8.86
CA GLY A 144 1.09 0.00 10.08
C GLY A 144 0.51 -1.26 10.71
N GLY A 145 -0.25 -2.02 9.94
CA GLY A 145 -0.98 -3.19 10.40
C GLY A 145 -0.01 -4.31 10.76
N PRO A 146 -0.46 -5.28 11.57
CA PRO A 146 0.38 -6.39 11.98
C PRO A 146 0.96 -7.19 10.81
N VAL A 147 0.21 -7.37 9.71
CA VAL A 147 0.68 -8.09 8.52
C VAL A 147 1.76 -7.28 7.80
N GLU A 148 1.52 -6.00 7.53
CA GLU A 148 2.51 -5.10 6.93
C GLU A 148 3.81 -5.03 7.75
N ARG A 149 3.71 -4.84 9.07
CA ARG A 149 4.88 -4.81 9.97
C ARG A 149 5.65 -6.12 9.95
N GLN A 150 4.94 -7.25 9.90
CA GLN A 150 5.56 -8.57 9.84
C GLN A 150 6.27 -8.79 8.49
N TRP A 151 5.66 -8.36 7.39
CA TRP A 151 6.28 -8.41 6.06
C TRP A 151 7.59 -7.60 6.03
N VAL A 152 7.59 -6.35 6.51
CA VAL A 152 8.81 -5.52 6.58
C VAL A 152 9.87 -6.16 7.48
N ARG A 153 9.45 -6.76 8.60
CA ARG A 153 10.35 -7.49 9.50
C ARG A 153 11.03 -8.66 8.79
N GLU A 154 10.30 -9.43 7.98
CA GLU A 154 10.85 -10.53 7.18
C GLU A 154 11.84 -10.02 6.12
N GLN A 155 11.52 -8.90 5.47
CA GLN A 155 12.47 -8.25 4.54
C GLN A 155 13.76 -7.87 5.26
N LEU A 156 13.68 -7.26 6.45
CA LEU A 156 14.83 -6.79 7.22
C LEU A 156 15.70 -7.91 7.80
N LEU A 157 15.10 -9.03 8.18
CA LEU A 157 15.79 -10.10 8.93
C LEU A 157 16.18 -11.30 8.05
N ILE A 158 15.59 -11.44 6.87
CA ILE A 158 15.78 -12.60 6.00
C ILE A 158 16.26 -12.16 4.62
N GLU A 159 15.43 -11.44 3.87
CA GLU A 159 15.69 -11.14 2.45
C GLU A 159 16.83 -10.15 2.23
N LEU A 160 16.81 -9.00 2.91
CA LEU A 160 17.85 -7.97 2.82
C LEU A 160 19.23 -8.49 3.28
N PRO A 161 19.36 -9.19 4.42
CA PRO A 161 20.63 -9.80 4.81
C PRO A 161 21.12 -10.85 3.80
N ALA A 162 20.23 -11.66 3.22
CA ALA A 162 20.60 -12.66 2.21
C ALA A 162 21.12 -11.97 0.93
N CYS A 163 20.42 -10.93 0.46
CA CYS A 163 20.87 -10.13 -0.68
C CYS A 163 22.22 -9.46 -0.41
N ALA A 164 22.39 -8.83 0.76
CA ALA A 164 23.66 -8.20 1.13
C ALA A 164 24.82 -9.20 1.15
N SER A 165 24.59 -10.40 1.71
CA SER A 165 25.57 -11.49 1.75
C SER A 165 25.99 -11.93 0.34
N SER A 166 25.03 -12.07 -0.58
CA SER A 166 25.31 -12.43 -1.98
C SER A 166 26.19 -11.41 -2.71
N LEU A 167 26.21 -10.15 -2.24
CA LEU A 167 26.98 -9.05 -2.81
C LEU A 167 28.31 -8.78 -2.07
N GLY A 168 28.67 -9.64 -1.11
CA GLY A 168 29.90 -9.56 -0.33
C GLY A 168 29.84 -8.57 0.84
N ALA A 169 28.63 -8.23 1.30
CA ALA A 169 28.40 -7.35 2.45
C ALA A 169 27.58 -8.05 3.54
N ARG A 170 27.50 -7.44 4.72
CA ARG A 170 26.64 -7.88 5.81
C ARG A 170 25.75 -6.74 6.25
N LEU A 171 24.45 -7.01 6.35
CA LEU A 171 23.48 -6.06 6.89
C LEU A 171 23.39 -6.20 8.42
N ILE A 172 23.42 -5.07 9.12
CA ILE A 172 23.13 -4.98 10.55
C ILE A 172 21.91 -4.07 10.71
N VAL A 173 20.93 -4.51 11.48
CA VAL A 173 19.75 -3.72 11.84
C VAL A 173 19.83 -3.44 13.35
N PRO A 174 20.37 -2.28 13.78
CA PRO A 174 20.55 -1.99 15.19
C PRO A 174 19.22 -1.93 15.97
N ASP A 175 18.18 -1.41 15.31
CA ASP A 175 16.83 -1.30 15.83
C ASP A 175 15.83 -1.71 14.74
N VAL A 176 15.28 -2.92 14.86
CA VAL A 176 14.35 -3.49 13.89
C VAL A 176 13.04 -2.71 13.87
N ASP A 177 12.55 -2.26 15.03
CA ASP A 177 11.26 -1.56 15.10
C ASP A 177 11.37 -0.15 14.52
N ALA A 178 12.47 0.56 14.78
CA ALA A 178 12.73 1.86 14.14
C ALA A 178 12.90 1.72 12.61
N ALA A 179 13.52 0.64 12.13
CA ALA A 179 13.62 0.37 10.69
C ALA A 179 12.27 0.05 10.05
N ILE A 180 11.42 -0.74 10.72
CA ILE A 180 10.04 -0.99 10.29
C ILE A 180 9.27 0.33 10.22
N ASP A 181 9.38 1.16 11.25
CA ASP A 181 8.68 2.43 11.31
C ASP A 181 9.17 3.39 10.21
N GLY A 182 10.48 3.43 9.91
CA GLY A 182 11.03 4.22 8.80
C GLY A 182 10.62 3.71 7.40
N ALA A 183 10.31 2.43 7.26
CA ALA A 183 9.80 1.85 6.03
C ALA A 183 8.29 2.12 5.83
N ILE A 184 7.53 2.13 6.92
CA ILE A 184 6.08 2.26 6.90
C ILE A 184 5.68 3.74 6.95
N TYR A 185 6.18 4.49 7.93
CA TYR A 185 5.76 5.86 8.17
C TYR A 185 6.65 6.86 7.43
N PRO A 186 6.07 7.82 6.70
CA PRO A 186 6.82 8.83 5.98
C PRO A 186 7.60 9.73 6.95
N THR A 187 8.91 9.87 6.74
CA THR A 187 9.75 10.81 7.48
C THR A 187 9.73 12.19 6.80
N SER A 188 8.61 12.92 6.86
CA SER A 188 8.59 14.32 6.45
C SER A 188 7.80 15.18 7.43
N VAL A 189 8.48 16.22 7.94
CA VAL A 189 7.93 17.24 8.83
C VAL A 189 7.47 18.42 7.96
N GLY A 190 6.18 18.51 7.63
CA GLY A 190 5.60 19.70 6.99
C GLY A 190 4.83 19.46 5.66
N ARG A 191 4.34 20.57 5.09
CA ARG A 191 3.44 20.61 3.90
C ARG A 191 4.12 20.32 2.55
N SER A 192 5.45 20.15 2.52
CA SER A 192 6.20 19.70 1.34
C SER A 192 6.50 18.21 1.51
N VAL A 193 5.56 17.36 1.10
CA VAL A 193 5.61 15.92 1.35
C VAL A 193 6.50 15.25 0.30
N SER A 194 7.81 15.27 0.53
CA SER A 194 8.69 14.24 -0.03
C SER A 194 8.97 13.24 1.08
N ALA A 195 7.94 12.48 1.41
CA ALA A 195 8.03 11.34 2.31
C ALA A 195 9.06 10.34 1.78
N MET A 196 10.23 10.24 2.42
CA MET A 196 11.13 9.12 2.16
C MET A 196 10.76 8.00 3.15
N GLN A 197 9.98 7.03 2.67
CA GLN A 197 9.83 5.73 3.32
C GLN A 197 11.03 4.88 2.90
N SER A 198 11.89 4.51 3.85
CA SER A 198 13.11 3.76 3.55
C SER A 198 13.72 3.15 4.81
N VAL A 199 14.21 1.92 4.70
CA VAL A 199 14.99 1.29 5.78
C VAL A 199 16.45 1.74 5.81
N TRP A 200 16.94 2.32 4.71
CA TRP A 200 18.35 2.62 4.50
C TRP A 200 19.02 3.51 5.56
N PRO A 201 18.32 4.50 6.16
CA PRO A 201 18.85 5.28 7.29
C PRO A 201 18.95 4.49 8.60
N HIS A 202 18.24 3.36 8.71
CA HIS A 202 18.11 2.56 9.93
C HIS A 202 18.93 1.27 9.92
N VAL A 203 19.70 1.02 8.84
CA VAL A 203 20.52 -0.18 8.68
C VAL A 203 21.97 0.19 8.36
N GLU A 204 22.89 -0.61 8.88
CA GLU A 204 24.32 -0.52 8.58
C GLU A 204 24.72 -1.63 7.60
N ILE A 205 25.47 -1.26 6.56
CA ILE A 205 26.00 -2.22 5.56
C ILE A 205 27.50 -2.32 5.77
N VAL A 206 27.96 -3.45 6.31
CA VAL A 206 29.37 -3.74 6.54
C VAL A 206 29.96 -4.45 5.33
N GLY A 207 30.94 -3.83 4.69
CA GLY A 207 31.62 -4.34 3.49
C GLY A 207 32.49 -3.26 2.86
N ASP A 208 33.17 -3.57 1.75
CA ASP A 208 33.87 -2.53 0.99
C ASP A 208 32.88 -1.52 0.37
N PRO A 209 33.31 -0.29 0.02
CA PRO A 209 32.42 0.74 -0.51
C PRO A 209 31.69 0.33 -1.80
N THR A 210 32.28 -0.52 -2.63
CA THR A 210 31.67 -1.01 -3.87
C THR A 210 30.54 -2.00 -3.56
N ALA A 211 30.74 -2.91 -2.60
CA ALA A 211 29.71 -3.83 -2.12
C ALA A 211 28.55 -3.05 -1.49
N GLN A 212 28.83 -2.06 -0.64
CA GLN A 212 27.80 -1.19 -0.04
C GLN A 212 26.94 -0.49 -1.09
N ALA A 213 27.57 0.08 -2.13
CA ALA A 213 26.85 0.74 -3.23
C ALA A 213 25.98 -0.25 -4.02
N ARG A 214 26.49 -1.46 -4.30
CA ARG A 214 25.71 -2.51 -4.98
C ARG A 214 24.51 -2.95 -4.17
N VAL A 215 24.64 -3.12 -2.85
CA VAL A 215 23.52 -3.48 -1.96
C VAL A 215 22.39 -2.47 -2.08
N ARG A 216 22.70 -1.17 -1.95
CA ARG A 216 21.68 -0.12 -2.04
C ARG A 216 21.03 -0.01 -3.43
N ALA A 217 21.76 -0.40 -4.47
CA ALA A 217 21.28 -0.33 -5.85
C ALA A 217 20.49 -1.58 -6.30
N GLN A 218 20.76 -2.75 -5.70
CA GLN A 218 20.26 -4.04 -6.19
C GLN A 218 19.34 -4.76 -5.20
N CYS A 219 19.45 -4.49 -3.90
CA CYS A 219 18.55 -5.07 -2.90
C CYS A 219 17.31 -4.20 -2.73
N THR A 220 16.13 -4.82 -2.69
CA THR A 220 14.84 -4.14 -2.59
C THR A 220 14.68 -3.48 -1.21
N ASP A 221 14.51 -2.17 -1.19
CA ASP A 221 14.06 -1.46 0.01
C ASP A 221 12.54 -1.67 0.19
N PRO A 222 12.08 -2.20 1.32
CA PRO A 222 10.65 -2.42 1.55
C PRO A 222 9.83 -1.13 1.58
N GLY A 223 10.41 0.02 1.96
CA GLY A 223 9.68 1.30 1.99
C GLY A 223 9.18 1.72 0.60
N PRO A 224 10.07 1.89 -0.39
CA PRO A 224 9.68 2.17 -1.77
C PRO A 224 8.80 1.08 -2.40
N ALA A 225 8.98 -0.20 -2.02
CA ALA A 225 8.11 -1.27 -2.47
C ALA A 225 6.66 -1.10 -1.97
N LEU A 226 6.49 -0.70 -0.70
CA LEU A 226 5.18 -0.38 -0.12
C LEU A 226 4.54 0.88 -0.71
N LEU A 227 5.35 1.87 -1.11
CA LEU A 227 4.89 3.08 -1.82
C LEU A 227 4.43 2.78 -3.25
N ALA A 228 5.03 1.79 -3.90
CA ALA A 228 4.71 1.43 -5.28
C ALA A 228 3.45 0.57 -5.42
N LEU A 229 2.83 0.16 -4.30
CA LEU A 229 1.58 -0.57 -4.32
C LEU A 229 0.44 0.31 -4.83
N ASP A 230 -0.45 -0.29 -5.63
CA ASP A 230 -1.70 0.35 -6.02
C ASP A 230 -2.52 0.74 -4.78
N PRO A 231 -3.36 1.80 -4.89
CA PRO A 231 -4.28 2.16 -3.83
C PRO A 231 -5.15 0.95 -3.42
N PRO A 232 -5.42 0.76 -2.12
CA PRO A 232 -6.21 -0.36 -1.65
C PRO A 232 -7.64 -0.34 -2.22
N GLU A 233 -8.24 -1.51 -2.35
CA GLU A 233 -9.64 -1.63 -2.73
C GLU A 233 -10.56 -1.23 -1.57
N ILE A 234 -11.61 -0.47 -1.86
CA ILE A 234 -12.71 -0.20 -0.93
C ILE A 234 -13.90 -1.06 -1.34
N VAL A 235 -14.26 -2.00 -0.46
CA VAL A 235 -15.44 -2.86 -0.62
C VAL A 235 -16.58 -2.29 0.23
N PRO A 236 -17.68 -1.82 -0.38
CA PRO A 236 -18.81 -1.19 0.33
C PRO A 236 -19.54 -2.09 1.34
#